data_AF-A0A3A1U096-F1
#
_entry.id   AF-A0A3A1U096-F1
#
_cell.length_a   1.000
_cell.length_b   1.000
_cell.length_c   1.000
_cell.angle_alpha   90.00
_cell.angle_beta   90.00
_cell.angle_gamma   90.00
#
_symmetry.space_group_name_H-M   'P 1'
#
loop_
_entity.id
_entity.type
_entity.pdbx_description
1 polymer ?
#
loop_
_entity_poly.entity_id
_entity_poly.type
_entity_poly.pdbx_seq_one_letter_code
_entity_poly.pdbx_strand_id
1 'polypeptide(L)'
;MALFKSQEEREQEARERAERERQHADWVRRQEEAARKAEADLAFAESPLGRARQAHARGDRLFQIELEVSQLTGVDSMFGSAENEITRSRTEPDLLGRIEDEGWHLEHVGYVFVETGSTSTNAMFSTGQGTVTRGVVTGVYLFRRVERPAS
;
A
#
# COMPACT_ATOMS: atom_id res chain seq x y z
N MET A 1 -28.82 -47.92 35.51
CA MET A 1 -30.12 -47.43 35.01
C MET A 1 -29.85 -46.26 34.09
N ALA A 2 -30.06 -46.43 32.78
CA ALA A 2 -29.91 -45.33 31.82
C ALA A 2 -31.19 -44.47 31.87
N LEU A 3 -31.07 -43.21 32.30
CA LEU A 3 -32.17 -42.24 32.24
C LEU A 3 -32.44 -41.91 30.77
N PHE A 4 -33.58 -42.38 30.26
CA PHE A 4 -34.14 -41.89 29.00
C PHE A 4 -34.59 -40.45 29.23
N LYS A 5 -33.80 -39.48 28.74
CA LYS A 5 -34.22 -38.08 28.68
C LYS A 5 -35.55 -37.97 27.92
N SER A 6 -36.46 -37.16 28.46
CA SER A 6 -37.76 -36.86 27.84
C SER A 6 -37.55 -36.30 26.43
N GLN A 7 -38.51 -36.52 25.52
CA GLN A 7 -38.48 -35.91 24.17
C GLN A 7 -38.31 -34.39 24.25
N GLU A 8 -38.95 -33.74 25.23
CA GLU A 8 -38.89 -32.29 25.44
C GLU A 8 -37.50 -31.80 25.87
N GLU A 9 -36.79 -32.55 26.71
CA GLU A 9 -35.43 -32.19 27.15
C GLU A 9 -34.43 -32.22 25.99
N ARG A 10 -34.60 -33.15 25.04
CA ARG A 10 -33.75 -33.22 23.85
C ARG A 10 -34.01 -32.06 22.89
N GLU A 11 -35.27 -31.64 22.76
CA GLU A 11 -35.61 -30.46 21.96
C GLU A 11 -35.08 -29.16 22.59
N GLN A 12 -35.15 -29.03 23.92
CA GLN A 12 -34.57 -27.89 24.63
C GLN A 12 -33.05 -27.85 24.48
N GLU A 13 -32.35 -28.97 24.68
CA GLU A 13 -30.90 -29.04 24.48
C GLU A 13 -30.50 -28.77 23.02
N ALA A 14 -31.31 -29.21 22.05
CA ALA A 14 -31.07 -28.91 20.64
C ALA A 14 -31.26 -27.42 20.33
N ARG A 15 -32.29 -26.77 20.90
CA ARG A 15 -32.52 -25.33 20.75
C ARG A 15 -31.41 -24.50 21.39
N GLU A 16 -31.01 -24.85 22.61
CA GLU A 16 -29.89 -24.17 23.28
C GLU A 16 -28.58 -24.35 22.53
N ARG A 17 -28.32 -25.57 22.01
CA ARG A 17 -27.10 -25.83 21.23
C ARG A 17 -27.11 -25.02 19.93
N ALA A 18 -28.25 -24.99 19.23
CA ALA A 18 -28.42 -24.20 18.02
C ALA A 18 -28.30 -22.68 18.30
N GLU A 19 -28.81 -22.20 19.44
CA GLU A 19 -28.68 -20.80 19.83
C GLU A 19 -27.24 -20.45 20.20
N ARG A 20 -26.54 -21.29 20.96
CA ARG A 20 -25.12 -21.11 21.27
C ARG A 20 -24.24 -21.16 20.01
N GLU A 21 -24.56 -22.05 19.07
CA GLU A 21 -23.87 -22.14 17.79
C GLU A 21 -24.09 -20.87 16.95
N ARG A 22 -25.32 -20.34 16.90
CA ARG A 22 -25.62 -19.06 16.25
C ARG A 22 -24.89 -17.89 16.92
N GLN A 23 -24.94 -17.81 18.25
CA GLN A 23 -24.25 -16.77 19.01
C GLN A 23 -22.73 -16.85 18.81
N HIS A 24 -22.17 -18.06 18.76
CA HIS A 24 -20.76 -18.27 18.48
C HIS A 24 -20.40 -17.89 17.04
N ALA A 25 -21.20 -18.30 16.05
CA ALA A 25 -21.01 -17.93 14.64
C ALA A 25 -21.11 -16.41 14.44
N ASP A 26 -22.08 -15.75 15.07
CA ASP A 26 -22.22 -14.29 15.02
C ASP A 26 -21.05 -13.59 15.70
N TRP A 27 -20.56 -14.12 16.83
CA TRP A 27 -19.39 -13.59 17.51
C TRP A 27 -18.13 -13.72 16.64
N VAL A 28 -17.89 -14.89 16.05
CA VAL A 28 -16.76 -15.13 15.12
C VAL A 28 -16.84 -14.17 13.94
N ARG A 29 -18.01 -14.06 13.30
CA ARG A 29 -18.21 -13.15 12.15
C ARG A 29 -17.91 -11.70 12.52
N ARG A 30 -18.39 -11.22 13.67
CA ARG A 30 -18.09 -9.84 14.14
C ARG A 30 -16.61 -9.65 14.41
N GLN A 31 -15.92 -10.66 14.94
CA GLN A 31 -14.48 -10.60 15.16
C GLN A 31 -13.72 -10.53 13.82
N GLU A 32 -14.08 -11.34 12.84
CA GLU A 32 -13.47 -11.32 11.51
C GLU A 32 -13.71 -9.97 10.79
N GLU A 33 -14.94 -9.45 10.85
CA GLU A 33 -15.26 -8.14 10.27
C GLU A 33 -14.49 -7.01 10.98
N ALA A 34 -14.36 -7.06 12.31
CA ALA A 34 -13.57 -6.10 13.08
C ALA A 34 -12.07 -6.19 12.75
N ALA A 35 -11.53 -7.41 12.63
CA ALA A 35 -10.14 -7.64 12.26
C ALA A 35 -9.84 -7.10 10.85
N ARG A 36 -10.71 -7.39 9.88
CA ARG A 36 -10.58 -6.89 8.50
C ARG A 36 -10.64 -5.36 8.45
N LYS A 37 -11.53 -4.75 9.24
CA LYS A 37 -11.63 -3.30 9.34
C LYS A 37 -10.35 -2.70 9.96
N ALA A 38 -9.85 -3.29 11.04
CA ALA A 38 -8.62 -2.82 11.68
C ALA A 38 -7.42 -2.92 10.74
N GLU A 39 -7.29 -4.00 9.98
CA GLU A 39 -6.26 -4.16 8.95
C GLU A 39 -6.38 -3.09 7.86
N ALA A 40 -7.61 -2.84 7.37
CA ALA A 40 -7.85 -1.78 6.38
C ALA A 40 -7.53 -0.38 6.92
N ASP A 41 -7.85 -0.10 8.19
CA ASP A 41 -7.56 1.17 8.84
C ASP A 41 -6.04 1.37 9.01
N LEU A 42 -5.29 0.31 9.35
CA LEU A 42 -3.83 0.34 9.42
C LEU A 42 -3.20 0.55 8.03
N ALA A 43 -3.65 -0.18 7.02
CA ALA A 43 -3.17 -0.02 5.64
C ALA A 43 -3.46 1.39 5.11
N PHE A 44 -4.63 1.95 5.43
CA PHE A 44 -4.95 3.34 5.09
C PHE A 44 -4.04 4.33 5.83
N ALA A 45 -3.78 4.13 7.11
CA ALA A 45 -2.88 4.97 7.90
C ALA A 45 -1.46 5.03 7.33
N GLU A 46 -0.96 3.92 6.80
CA GLU A 46 0.36 3.83 6.17
C GLU A 46 0.39 4.39 4.73
N SER A 47 -0.77 4.49 4.08
CA SER A 47 -0.86 5.05 2.74
C SER A 47 -0.37 6.51 2.69
N PRO A 48 0.12 6.99 1.52
CA PRO A 48 0.47 8.39 1.31
C PRO A 48 -0.56 9.40 1.83
N LEU A 49 -1.84 9.15 1.54
CA LEU A 49 -2.94 10.01 1.95
C LEU A 49 -3.20 9.93 3.46
N GLY A 50 -3.16 8.73 4.05
CA GLY A 50 -3.30 8.56 5.50
C GLY A 50 -2.20 9.27 6.28
N ARG A 51 -0.95 9.19 5.80
CA ARG A 51 0.18 9.93 6.39
C ARG A 51 0.00 11.44 6.26
N ALA A 52 -0.47 11.94 5.11
CA ALA A 52 -0.76 13.36 4.92
C ALA A 52 -1.86 13.85 5.88
N ARG A 53 -2.94 13.08 6.04
CA ARG A 53 -4.03 13.38 6.99
C ARG A 53 -3.54 13.40 8.43
N GLN A 54 -2.75 12.41 8.83
CA GLN A 54 -2.18 12.36 10.18
C GLN A 54 -1.23 13.53 10.43
N ALA A 55 -0.36 13.88 9.49
CA ALA A 55 0.53 15.03 9.59
C ALA A 55 -0.26 16.33 9.78
N HIS A 56 -1.33 16.50 9.00
CA HIS A 56 -2.18 17.68 9.10
C HIS A 56 -2.89 17.75 10.47
N ALA A 57 -3.39 16.61 10.96
CA ALA A 57 -4.03 16.48 12.26
C ALA A 57 -3.07 16.75 13.43
N ARG A 58 -1.80 16.33 13.32
CA ARG A 58 -0.74 16.65 14.30
C ARG A 58 -0.37 18.13 14.34
N GLY A 59 -0.71 18.88 13.30
CA GLY A 59 -0.43 20.30 13.21
C GLY A 59 0.85 20.63 12.43
N ASP A 60 1.40 19.66 11.68
CA ASP A 60 2.64 19.84 10.93
C ASP A 60 2.47 20.96 9.90
N ARG A 61 3.50 21.81 9.74
CA ARG A 61 3.50 22.92 8.76
C ARG A 61 3.93 22.48 7.36
N LEU A 62 4.75 21.44 7.31
CA LEU A 62 5.32 20.87 6.11
C LEU A 62 5.06 19.37 6.11
N PHE A 63 4.79 18.83 4.93
CA PHE A 63 4.65 17.39 4.70
C PHE A 63 5.51 17.01 3.49
N GLN A 64 6.49 16.14 3.72
CA GLN A 64 7.33 15.59 2.67
C GLN A 64 6.94 14.15 2.42
N ILE A 65 6.85 13.76 1.15
CA ILE A 65 6.65 12.38 0.75
C ILE A 65 7.54 12.02 -0.44
N GLU A 66 8.06 10.81 -0.40
CA GLU A 66 8.82 10.20 -1.49
C GLU A 66 7.93 9.17 -2.18
N LEU A 67 7.79 9.31 -3.49
CA LEU A 67 7.02 8.39 -4.33
C LEU A 67 7.92 7.87 -5.44
N GLU A 68 7.93 6.56 -5.62
CA GLU A 68 8.55 5.97 -6.80
C GLU A 68 7.72 6.32 -8.03
N VAL A 69 8.34 6.90 -9.05
CA VAL A 69 7.64 7.39 -10.26
C VAL A 69 7.83 6.44 -11.44
N SER A 70 9.03 5.90 -11.59
CA SER A 70 9.33 4.94 -12.65
C SER A 70 10.54 4.08 -12.30
N GLN A 71 10.54 2.85 -12.77
CA GLN A 71 11.65 1.92 -12.72
C GLN A 71 12.20 1.72 -14.14
N LEU A 72 13.51 1.77 -14.27
CA LEU A 72 14.24 1.37 -15.46
C LEU A 72 14.73 -0.05 -15.25
N THR A 73 14.13 -1.00 -15.95
CA THR A 73 14.49 -2.42 -15.94
C THR A 73 15.06 -2.77 -17.30
N GLY A 74 16.37 -2.99 -17.40
CA GLY A 74 16.93 -3.55 -18.63
C GLY A 74 16.91 -5.08 -18.61
N VAL A 75 16.52 -5.66 -19.73
CA VAL A 75 16.50 -7.10 -19.98
C VAL A 75 17.85 -7.52 -20.55
N ASP A 76 18.51 -8.51 -19.94
CA ASP A 76 19.76 -9.06 -20.45
C ASP A 76 19.49 -9.85 -21.75
N SER A 77 19.82 -9.26 -22.90
CA SER A 77 19.73 -9.95 -24.19
C SER A 77 21.01 -10.71 -24.48
N MET A 78 20.93 -12.04 -24.60
CA MET A 78 22.03 -12.89 -25.07
C MET A 78 22.48 -12.59 -26.52
N PHE A 79 21.73 -11.78 -27.26
CA PHE A 79 22.01 -11.39 -28.65
C PHE A 79 22.03 -9.85 -28.80
N GLY A 80 23.09 -9.20 -28.33
CA GLY A 80 23.61 -7.96 -28.91
C GLY A 80 22.79 -6.67 -28.82
N SER A 81 21.67 -6.62 -28.11
CA SER A 81 20.98 -5.35 -27.83
C SER A 81 20.35 -5.37 -26.44
N ALA A 82 20.94 -4.63 -25.52
CA ALA A 82 20.34 -4.31 -24.23
C ALA A 82 19.14 -3.38 -24.49
N GLU A 83 17.93 -3.90 -24.45
CA GLU A 83 16.71 -3.09 -24.51
C GLU A 83 16.37 -2.64 -23.08
N ASN A 84 16.26 -1.33 -22.89
CA ASN A 84 15.86 -0.74 -21.62
C ASN A 84 14.34 -0.61 -21.57
N GLU A 85 13.68 -1.36 -20.69
CA GLU A 85 12.24 -1.24 -20.46
C GLU A 85 11.97 -0.24 -19.33
N ILE A 86 11.16 0.78 -19.60
CA ILE A 86 10.71 1.73 -18.57
C ILE A 86 9.35 1.27 -18.05
N THR A 87 9.33 0.71 -16.85
CA THR A 87 8.09 0.41 -16.14
C THR A 87 7.71 1.63 -15.29
N ARG A 88 6.61 2.31 -15.63
CA ARG A 88 6.09 3.39 -14.78
C ARG A 88 5.44 2.79 -13.54
N SER A 89 5.70 3.36 -12.36
CA SER A 89 5.02 2.91 -11.14
C SER A 89 3.53 3.21 -11.29
N ARG A 90 2.67 2.31 -10.78
CA ARG A 90 1.22 2.53 -10.73
C ARG A 90 0.89 3.46 -9.57
N THR A 91 1.37 4.69 -9.62
CA THR A 91 0.87 5.75 -8.74
C THR A 91 -0.51 6.16 -9.26
N GLU A 92 -1.52 6.23 -8.38
CA GLU A 92 -2.83 6.77 -8.79
C GLU A 92 -2.63 8.21 -9.28
N PRO A 93 -3.09 8.55 -10.49
CA PRO A 93 -2.81 9.86 -11.11
C PRO A 93 -3.36 11.04 -10.30
N ASP A 94 -4.31 10.79 -9.40
CA ASP A 94 -4.98 11.79 -8.56
C ASP A 94 -4.44 11.87 -7.12
N LEU A 95 -3.38 11.11 -6.79
CA LEU A 95 -2.89 11.05 -5.41
C LEU A 95 -2.49 12.43 -4.86
N LEU A 96 -1.81 13.25 -5.66
CA LEU A 96 -1.36 14.58 -5.23
C LEU A 96 -2.55 15.52 -5.00
N GLY A 97 -3.58 15.48 -5.86
CA GLY A 97 -4.80 16.26 -5.69
C GLY A 97 -5.55 15.90 -4.42
N ARG A 98 -5.68 14.60 -4.13
CA ARG A 98 -6.27 14.11 -2.88
C ARG A 98 -5.49 14.55 -1.64
N ILE A 99 -4.16 14.69 -1.73
CA ILE A 99 -3.36 15.25 -0.64
C ILE A 99 -3.66 16.75 -0.47
N GLU A 100 -3.81 17.50 -1.56
CA GLU A 100 -4.19 18.92 -1.49
C GLU A 100 -5.59 19.12 -0.86
N ASP A 101 -6.54 18.23 -1.16
CA ASP A 101 -7.88 18.24 -0.55
C ASP A 101 -7.84 18.08 0.99
N GLU A 102 -6.81 17.45 1.55
CA GLU A 102 -6.61 17.35 3.01
C GLU A 102 -6.09 18.66 3.64
N GLY A 103 -5.93 19.73 2.86
CA GLY A 103 -5.46 21.04 3.33
C GLY A 103 -3.96 21.25 3.15
N TRP A 104 -3.35 20.51 2.23
CA TRP A 104 -1.97 20.69 1.81
C TRP A 104 -1.91 21.49 0.51
N HIS A 105 -0.78 22.13 0.25
CA HIS A 105 -0.49 22.79 -1.01
C HIS A 105 0.86 22.31 -1.51
N LEU A 106 0.93 21.83 -2.75
CA LEU A 106 2.19 21.38 -3.31
C LEU A 106 3.12 22.58 -3.56
N GLU A 107 4.23 22.63 -2.85
CA GLU A 107 5.17 23.75 -2.90
C GLU A 107 6.39 23.42 -3.79
N HIS A 108 6.90 22.20 -3.69
CA HIS A 108 8.10 21.79 -4.44
C HIS A 108 8.06 20.33 -4.86
N VAL A 109 8.67 20.04 -6.00
CA VAL A 109 8.89 18.68 -6.52
C VAL A 109 10.35 18.55 -6.96
N GLY A 110 11.04 17.56 -6.42
CA GLY A 110 12.37 17.14 -6.85
C GLY A 110 12.32 15.71 -7.39
N TYR A 111 13.17 15.39 -8.35
CA TYR A 111 13.34 14.02 -8.85
C TYR A 111 14.78 13.58 -8.66
N VAL A 112 14.95 12.39 -8.11
CA VAL A 112 16.25 11.77 -7.90
C VAL A 112 16.24 10.42 -8.62
N PHE A 113 17.26 10.18 -9.43
CA PHE A 113 17.51 8.86 -10.01
C PHE A 113 18.49 8.11 -9.12
N VAL A 114 18.06 6.96 -8.60
CA VAL A 114 18.89 6.06 -7.79
C VAL A 114 19.28 4.88 -8.66
N GLU A 115 20.58 4.75 -8.97
CA GLU A 115 21.11 3.59 -9.69
C GLU A 115 21.12 2.37 -8.77
N THR A 116 20.37 1.33 -9.11
CA THR A 116 20.23 0.11 -8.30
C THR A 116 21.17 -1.01 -8.74
N GLY A 117 21.89 -0.82 -9.86
CA GLY A 117 23.00 -1.65 -10.29
C GLY A 117 23.21 -1.62 -11.80
N SER A 118 24.42 -1.96 -12.24
CA SER A 118 24.77 -2.16 -13.65
C SER A 118 25.15 -3.62 -13.88
N THR A 119 24.41 -4.34 -14.74
CA THR A 119 24.88 -5.64 -15.24
C THR A 119 25.69 -5.38 -16.51
N SER A 120 27.00 -5.64 -16.45
CA SER A 120 27.85 -5.69 -17.64
C SER A 120 27.97 -7.14 -18.08
N THR A 121 27.28 -7.52 -19.15
CA THR A 121 27.52 -8.81 -19.81
C THR A 121 28.68 -8.63 -20.79
N ASN A 122 29.84 -9.18 -20.45
CA ASN A 122 30.93 -9.32 -21.41
C ASN A 122 30.53 -10.39 -22.44
N ALA A 123 30.15 -9.97 -23.65
CA ALA A 123 29.93 -10.88 -24.76
C ALA A 123 31.27 -11.57 -25.11
N MET A 124 31.42 -12.86 -24.79
CA MET A 124 32.70 -13.58 -24.90
C MET A 124 33.22 -13.75 -26.34
N PHE A 125 32.57 -13.17 -27.36
CA PHE A 125 32.98 -13.23 -28.77
C PHE A 125 32.63 -11.98 -29.61
N SER A 126 32.24 -10.86 -29.00
CA SER A 126 31.88 -9.61 -29.71
C SER A 126 32.45 -8.40 -28.99
N THR A 127 33.07 -7.47 -29.72
CA THR A 127 33.69 -6.23 -29.23
C THR A 127 32.66 -5.16 -28.82
N GLY A 128 31.65 -5.55 -28.02
CA GLY A 128 30.63 -4.64 -27.52
C GLY A 128 30.32 -4.95 -26.06
N GLN A 129 30.63 -4.01 -25.17
CA GLN A 129 30.22 -4.06 -23.77
C GLN A 129 28.78 -3.53 -23.69
N GLY A 130 27.81 -4.41 -23.46
CA GLY A 130 26.45 -4.00 -23.13
C GLY A 130 26.40 -3.60 -21.66
N THR A 131 26.24 -2.31 -21.37
CA THR A 131 25.97 -1.83 -20.00
C THR A 131 24.47 -1.65 -19.85
N VAL A 132 23.84 -2.53 -19.07
CA VAL A 132 22.44 -2.39 -18.69
C VAL A 132 22.38 -1.65 -17.35
N THR A 133 22.00 -0.37 -17.38
CA THR A 133 21.75 0.41 -16.17
C THR A 133 20.35 0.09 -15.64
N ARG A 134 20.27 -0.41 -14.41
CA ARG A 134 19.01 -0.53 -13.67
C ARG A 134 18.95 0.59 -12.64
N GLY A 135 17.80 1.25 -12.55
CA GLY A 135 17.63 2.34 -11.60
C GLY A 135 16.17 2.73 -11.40
N VAL A 136 15.94 3.47 -10.33
CA VAL A 136 14.60 3.89 -9.90
C VAL A 136 14.58 5.42 -9.85
N VAL A 137 13.55 6.02 -10.45
CA VAL A 137 13.29 7.46 -10.30
C VAL A 137 12.34 7.64 -9.12
N THR A 138 12.82 8.30 -8.08
CA THR A 138 12.05 8.71 -6.91
C THR A 138 11.74 10.20 -6.99
N GLY A 139 10.46 10.54 -6.92
CA GLY A 139 10.00 11.92 -6.76
C GLY A 139 9.90 12.28 -5.27
N VAL A 140 10.49 13.39 -4.87
CA VAL A 140 10.37 13.99 -3.54
C VAL A 140 9.41 15.17 -3.65
N TYR A 141 8.27 15.08 -2.97
CA TYR A 141 7.22 16.09 -3.00
C TYR A 141 7.15 16.77 -1.63
N LEU A 142 7.21 18.10 -1.64
CA LEU A 142 7.07 18.91 -0.43
C LEU A 142 5.78 19.71 -0.51
N PHE A 143 4.96 19.54 0.52
CA PHE A 143 3.71 20.25 0.69
C PHE A 143 3.80 21.21 1.87
N ARG A 144 3.18 22.38 1.71
CA ARG A 144 2.96 23.35 2.77
C ARG A 144 1.51 23.29 3.23
N ARG A 145 1.28 23.43 4.54
CA ARG A 145 -0.08 23.48 5.07
C ARG A 145 -0.80 24.76 4.60
N VAL A 146 -2.04 24.61 4.17
CA VAL A 146 -2.91 25.74 3.86
C VAL A 146 -3.49 26.28 5.17
N GLU A 147 -2.96 27.41 5.62
CA GLU A 147 -3.59 28.17 6.70
C GLU A 147 -4.87 28.79 6.16
N ARG A 148 -6.02 28.40 6.71
CA ARG A 148 -7.27 29.09 6.42
C ARG A 148 -7.11 30.52 6.95
N PRO A 149 -7.23 31.57 6.11
CA PRO A 149 -7.05 32.93 6.59
C PRO A 149 -8.07 33.20 7.70
N ALA A 150 -7.59 33.71 8.84
CA ALA A 150 -8.46 34.18 9.90
C ALA A 150 -9.36 35.28 9.32
N SER A 151 -10.66 35.01 9.29
CA SER A 151 -11.71 35.96 8.93
C SER A 151 -11.87 37.03 10.02
#